data_AF-A0AA36DCG9-F1
#
_entry.id   AF-A0AA36DCG9-F1
#
_cell.length_a   1.000
_cell.length_b   1.000
_cell.length_c   1.000
_cell.angle_alpha   90.00
_cell.angle_beta   90.00
_cell.angle_gamma   90.00
#
_symmetry.space_group_name_H-M   'P 1'
#
loop_
_entity.id
_entity.type
_entity.pdbx_description
1 polymer ?
#
loop_
_entity_poly.entity_id
_entity_poly.type
_entity_poly.pdbx_seq_one_letter_code
_entity_poly.pdbx_strand_id
1 'polypeptide(L)'
;MPRSCSQFETFCCCVIVGLLVYYFTRQDGYEEERSKLPPKYAPDFAVGNVDFPQDPEITRKFYETSVEARRKLLSNVLQNKSSTKEWAFAGLYNGLVPEVLCPSLIRIGAVNDGGKWMCRPWGMPDNCSIYSLGVNQDTSFEREVQALTGSRCRIFAYDKNAPKSNSVLKGFEEIRAKFKRGFIGDVQDEAAGKLSLIEEMRLNGDQEIEILKIDIEGGEFVVLPSILQHTKICQILVEVHGDPNRVLKLLKLLGQHEYRLFSYEINGKHHTLAEYSLVHKDCFEKYGITPYAHYLDGLDG
;
A
#
# COMPACT_ATOMS: atom_id res chain seq x y z
N MET A 1 50.90 62.10 16.85
CA MET A 1 49.72 61.69 16.05
C MET A 1 50.13 60.53 15.16
N PRO A 2 49.65 59.32 15.48
CA PRO A 2 49.05 58.47 14.45
C PRO A 2 47.65 58.05 14.87
N ARG A 3 46.78 58.00 13.87
CA ARG A 3 45.35 57.72 13.99
C ARG A 3 45.14 56.30 14.48
N SER A 4 44.39 56.17 15.57
CA SER A 4 43.81 54.91 16.01
C SER A 4 42.94 54.35 14.88
N CYS A 5 43.40 53.28 14.24
CA CYS A 5 42.55 52.44 13.43
C CYS A 5 41.45 51.89 14.35
N SER A 6 40.20 52.19 14.00
CA SER A 6 39.05 51.95 14.87
C SER A 6 38.89 50.45 15.13
N GLN A 7 38.59 50.08 16.36
CA GLN A 7 38.29 48.69 16.75
C GLN A 7 37.19 48.03 15.89
N PHE A 8 36.43 48.82 15.12
CA PHE A 8 35.37 48.36 14.22
C PHE A 8 35.90 47.67 12.95
N GLU A 9 37.01 48.14 12.36
CA GLU A 9 37.56 47.52 11.14
C GLU A 9 38.23 46.16 11.43
N THR A 10 38.92 46.04 12.57
CA THR A 10 39.51 44.77 13.00
C THR A 10 38.44 43.74 13.34
N PHE A 11 37.33 44.15 13.96
CA PHE A 11 36.22 43.25 14.28
C PHE A 11 35.50 42.77 13.02
N CYS A 12 35.31 43.64 12.03
CA CYS A 12 34.65 43.28 10.76
C CYS A 12 35.49 42.28 9.94
N CYS A 13 36.81 42.47 9.87
CA CYS A 13 37.72 41.51 9.23
C CYS A 13 37.73 40.15 9.93
N CYS A 14 37.76 40.10 11.27
CA CYS A 14 37.75 38.84 12.00
C CYS A 14 36.41 38.07 11.86
N VAL A 15 35.28 38.78 11.79
CA VAL A 15 33.96 38.16 11.60
C VAL A 15 33.79 37.64 10.16
N ILE A 16 34.26 38.36 9.14
CA ILE A 16 34.20 37.91 7.75
C ILE A 16 35.13 36.73 7.50
N VAL A 17 36.35 36.74 8.05
CA VAL A 17 37.28 35.59 7.97
C VAL A 17 36.72 34.40 8.75
N GLY A 18 36.12 34.63 9.92
CA GLY A 18 35.46 33.57 10.69
C GLY A 18 34.26 32.95 9.97
N LEU A 19 33.44 33.75 9.29
CA LEU A 19 32.30 33.28 8.51
C LEU A 19 32.74 32.56 7.22
N LEU A 20 33.80 33.02 6.55
CA LEU A 20 34.35 32.34 5.38
C LEU A 20 35.01 31.01 5.78
N VAL A 21 35.81 30.98 6.85
CA VAL A 21 36.40 29.72 7.37
C VAL A 21 35.29 28.76 7.83
N TYR A 22 34.22 29.26 8.47
CA TYR A 22 33.06 28.43 8.81
C TYR A 22 32.31 27.92 7.57
N TYR A 23 32.16 28.74 6.53
CA TYR A 23 31.47 28.35 5.31
C TYR A 23 32.27 27.32 4.49
N PHE A 24 33.59 27.52 4.35
CA PHE A 24 34.49 26.59 3.66
C PHE A 24 34.68 25.28 4.42
N THR A 25 34.89 25.31 5.75
CA THR A 25 34.98 24.07 6.55
C THR A 25 33.66 23.28 6.58
N ARG A 26 32.52 23.97 6.45
CA ARG A 26 31.22 23.31 6.34
C ARG A 26 30.96 22.76 4.94
N GLN A 27 31.44 23.39 3.86
CA GLN A 27 31.36 22.81 2.51
C GLN A 27 32.27 21.58 2.37
N ASP A 28 33.50 21.65 2.88
CA ASP A 28 34.42 20.51 2.88
C ASP A 28 33.84 19.36 3.71
N GLY A 29 33.27 19.64 4.89
CA GLY A 29 32.57 18.63 5.70
C GLY A 29 31.31 18.06 5.04
N TYR A 30 30.58 18.86 4.26
CA TYR A 30 29.37 18.42 3.55
C TYR A 30 29.70 17.58 2.30
N GLU A 31 30.78 17.89 1.59
CA GLU A 31 31.27 17.06 0.48
C GLU A 31 31.94 15.77 0.98
N GLU A 32 32.65 15.84 2.11
CA GLU A 32 33.23 14.67 2.75
C GLU A 32 32.13 13.73 3.29
N GLU A 33 31.07 14.25 3.92
CA GLU A 33 29.89 13.45 4.29
C GLU A 33 29.13 12.91 3.06
N ARG A 34 29.00 13.70 1.98
CA ARG A 34 28.34 13.25 0.74
C ARG A 34 29.13 12.17 0.01
N SER A 35 30.46 12.16 0.14
CA SER A 35 31.34 11.08 -0.35
C SER A 35 31.32 9.84 0.54
N LYS A 36 30.91 10.00 1.81
CA LYS A 36 30.70 8.92 2.79
C LYS A 36 29.28 8.32 2.73
N LEU A 37 28.34 8.96 2.03
CA LEU A 37 27.04 8.37 1.73
C LEU A 37 27.24 7.19 0.76
N PRO A 38 26.70 6.00 1.07
CA PRO A 38 26.78 4.88 0.14
C PRO A 38 26.14 5.28 -1.20
N PRO A 39 26.64 4.75 -2.34
CA PRO A 39 26.01 4.96 -3.64
C PRO A 39 24.52 4.66 -3.53
N LYS A 40 23.68 5.49 -4.20
CA LYS A 40 22.21 5.35 -4.27
C LYS A 40 21.85 3.87 -4.17
N TYR A 41 21.11 3.52 -3.12
CA TYR A 41 20.62 2.18 -2.80
C TYR A 41 19.94 1.52 -4.03
N ALA A 42 20.74 0.98 -4.94
CA ALA A 42 20.48 -0.29 -5.59
C ALA A 42 21.38 -1.22 -4.78
N PRO A 43 20.86 -1.94 -3.78
CA PRO A 43 21.72 -2.82 -3.02
C PRO A 43 22.23 -3.87 -4.01
N ASP A 44 23.54 -3.82 -4.28
CA ASP A 44 24.26 -4.88 -4.96
C ASP A 44 24.41 -6.01 -3.94
N PHE A 45 23.29 -6.64 -3.59
CA PHE A 45 23.32 -7.94 -2.96
C PHE A 45 23.84 -8.90 -4.01
N ALA A 46 25.16 -9.05 -4.07
CA ALA A 46 25.74 -10.32 -4.42
C ALA A 46 25.31 -11.29 -3.33
N VAL A 47 24.07 -11.79 -3.43
CA VAL A 47 23.61 -12.98 -2.75
C VAL A 47 24.58 -14.04 -3.25
N GLY A 48 25.62 -14.35 -2.46
CA GLY A 48 26.35 -15.59 -2.65
C GLY A 48 25.29 -16.68 -2.73
N ASN A 49 25.37 -17.54 -3.76
CA ASN A 49 24.38 -18.57 -4.07
C ASN A 49 24.12 -19.47 -2.86
N VAL A 50 23.29 -19.02 -1.93
CA VAL A 50 22.56 -19.87 -1.03
C VAL A 50 21.35 -20.28 -1.85
N ASP A 51 21.58 -21.29 -2.67
CA ASP A 51 20.53 -21.99 -3.39
C ASP A 51 19.72 -22.73 -2.32
N PHE A 52 18.79 -22.03 -1.67
CA PHE A 52 17.72 -22.71 -0.95
C PHE A 52 16.81 -23.26 -2.04
N PRO A 53 16.75 -24.59 -2.26
CA PRO A 53 15.72 -25.16 -3.10
C PRO A 53 14.39 -24.95 -2.37
N GLN A 54 13.77 -23.80 -2.56
CA GLN A 54 12.35 -23.60 -2.32
C GLN A 54 11.67 -24.20 -3.55
N ASP A 55 11.57 -25.54 -3.60
CA ASP A 55 10.72 -26.18 -4.58
C ASP A 55 9.28 -25.72 -4.30
N PRO A 56 8.70 -24.83 -5.14
CA PRO A 56 7.39 -24.29 -4.85
C PRO A 56 6.31 -25.37 -4.89
N GLU A 57 6.60 -26.51 -5.52
CA GLU A 57 5.72 -27.67 -5.52
C GLU A 57 5.61 -28.30 -4.13
N ILE A 58 6.70 -28.40 -3.37
CA ILE A 58 6.68 -28.93 -2.00
C ILE A 58 5.86 -28.01 -1.09
N THR A 59 6.11 -26.70 -1.16
CA THR A 59 5.36 -25.72 -0.36
C THR A 59 3.88 -25.74 -0.72
N ARG A 60 3.53 -25.78 -2.01
CA ARG A 60 2.15 -25.93 -2.47
C ARG A 60 1.49 -27.19 -1.91
N LYS A 61 2.12 -28.37 -2.06
CA LYS A 61 1.59 -29.64 -1.54
C LYS A 61 1.35 -29.60 -0.04
N PHE A 62 2.29 -29.01 0.72
CA PHE A 62 2.11 -28.84 2.16
C PHE A 62 0.90 -27.95 2.49
N TYR A 63 0.76 -26.81 1.80
CA TYR A 63 -0.38 -25.91 1.99
C TYR A 63 -1.71 -26.58 1.65
N GLU A 64 -1.77 -27.40 0.59
CA GLU A 64 -2.95 -28.19 0.19
C GLU A 64 -3.44 -29.10 1.32
N THR A 65 -2.52 -29.74 2.08
CA THR A 65 -2.92 -30.59 3.23
C THR A 65 -3.63 -29.83 4.35
N SER A 66 -3.44 -28.50 4.44
CA SER A 66 -4.04 -27.66 5.48
C SER A 66 -5.37 -27.03 5.09
N VAL A 67 -5.78 -27.12 3.81
CA VAL A 67 -6.95 -26.41 3.26
C VAL A 67 -8.23 -26.78 4.00
N GLU A 68 -8.51 -28.06 4.20
CA GLU A 68 -9.74 -28.51 4.85
C GLU A 68 -9.83 -28.02 6.32
N ALA A 69 -8.72 -28.13 7.06
CA ALA A 69 -8.65 -27.67 8.45
C ALA A 69 -8.87 -26.15 8.55
N ARG A 70 -8.29 -25.38 7.62
CA ARG A 70 -8.49 -23.92 7.52
C ARG A 70 -9.95 -23.58 7.19
N ARG A 71 -10.52 -24.24 6.19
CA ARG A 71 -11.93 -24.03 5.80
C ARG A 71 -12.85 -24.31 6.98
N LYS A 72 -12.65 -25.41 7.69
CA LYS A 72 -13.42 -25.73 8.90
C LYS A 72 -13.31 -24.65 9.98
N LEU A 73 -12.10 -24.15 10.26
CA LEU A 73 -11.90 -23.09 11.24
C LEU A 73 -12.61 -21.80 10.83
N LEU A 74 -12.42 -21.36 9.59
CA LEU A 74 -13.00 -20.12 9.05
C LEU A 74 -14.52 -20.21 8.88
N SER A 75 -15.07 -21.37 8.50
CA SER A 75 -16.52 -21.61 8.46
C SER A 75 -17.18 -21.50 9.83
N ASN A 76 -16.49 -21.88 10.92
CA ASN A 76 -17.02 -21.64 12.27
C ASN A 76 -17.14 -20.14 12.60
N VAL A 77 -16.21 -19.33 12.12
CA VAL A 77 -16.28 -17.87 12.24
C VAL A 77 -17.42 -17.30 11.37
N LEU A 78 -17.57 -17.80 10.14
CA LEU A 78 -18.68 -17.43 9.25
C LEU A 78 -20.07 -17.81 9.77
N GLN A 79 -20.17 -18.89 10.55
CA GLN A 79 -21.42 -19.34 11.14
C GLN A 79 -21.67 -18.76 12.54
N ASN A 80 -20.84 -17.79 12.97
CA ASN A 80 -20.91 -17.16 14.30
C ASN A 80 -20.91 -18.18 15.45
N LYS A 81 -20.19 -19.29 15.29
CA LYS A 81 -20.09 -20.36 16.30
C LYS A 81 -19.10 -20.06 17.42
N SER A 82 -18.40 -18.93 17.35
CA SER A 82 -17.43 -18.51 18.38
C SER A 82 -18.15 -18.01 19.63
N SER A 83 -17.67 -18.41 20.81
CA SER A 83 -18.28 -18.06 22.09
C SER A 83 -18.13 -16.59 22.48
N THR A 84 -17.11 -15.91 21.96
CA THR A 84 -16.80 -14.50 22.24
C THR A 84 -16.28 -13.81 20.97
N LYS A 85 -16.21 -12.48 20.99
CA LYS A 85 -15.63 -11.70 19.89
C LYS A 85 -14.13 -11.97 19.76
N GLU A 86 -13.43 -12.11 20.87
CA GLU A 86 -12.00 -12.41 20.93
C GLU A 86 -11.71 -13.75 20.26
N TRP A 87 -12.50 -14.77 20.56
CA TRP A 87 -12.39 -16.09 19.90
C TRP A 87 -12.74 -16.03 18.41
N ALA A 88 -13.68 -15.18 18.00
CA ALA A 88 -13.98 -14.97 16.58
C ALA A 88 -12.81 -14.32 15.83
N PHE A 89 -12.16 -13.31 16.42
CA PHE A 89 -10.94 -12.72 15.86
C PHE A 89 -9.77 -13.69 15.84
N ALA A 90 -9.59 -14.48 16.90
CA ALA A 90 -8.57 -15.53 16.92
C ALA A 90 -8.81 -16.56 15.81
N GLY A 91 -10.05 -16.98 15.59
CA GLY A 91 -10.41 -17.90 14.51
C GLY A 91 -10.14 -17.31 13.12
N LEU A 92 -10.48 -16.03 12.91
CA LEU A 92 -10.16 -15.30 11.69
C LEU A 92 -8.65 -15.27 11.46
N TYR A 93 -7.90 -14.65 12.37
CA TYR A 93 -6.49 -14.34 12.14
C TYR A 93 -5.56 -15.55 12.18
N ASN A 94 -5.91 -16.60 12.93
CA ASN A 94 -5.13 -17.84 12.92
C ASN A 94 -5.46 -18.72 11.71
N GLY A 95 -6.65 -18.56 11.11
CA GLY A 95 -7.06 -19.31 9.93
C GLY A 95 -6.44 -18.78 8.64
N LEU A 96 -6.19 -17.48 8.58
CA LEU A 96 -5.61 -16.82 7.41
C LEU A 96 -4.11 -17.10 7.27
N VAL A 97 -3.71 -17.41 6.04
CA VAL A 97 -2.32 -17.47 5.54
C VAL A 97 -2.28 -17.04 4.08
N PRO A 98 -1.12 -16.65 3.55
CA PRO A 98 -0.97 -16.42 2.11
C PRO A 98 -1.38 -17.66 1.29
N GLU A 99 -2.23 -17.45 0.30
CA GLU A 99 -2.62 -18.45 -0.73
C GLU A 99 -1.61 -18.47 -1.88
N VAL A 100 -0.73 -17.48 -1.96
CA VAL A 100 0.31 -17.33 -2.96
C VAL A 100 1.57 -16.71 -2.35
N LEU A 101 2.72 -16.95 -2.99
CA LEU A 101 3.98 -16.26 -2.72
C LEU A 101 4.12 -15.04 -3.61
N CYS A 102 4.38 -13.89 -2.99
CA CYS A 102 4.94 -12.75 -3.68
C CYS A 102 6.47 -12.82 -3.68
N PRO A 103 7.16 -12.73 -4.84
CA PRO A 103 8.62 -12.80 -4.89
C PRO A 103 9.31 -11.57 -4.31
N SER A 104 8.59 -10.45 -4.19
CA SER A 104 9.09 -9.22 -3.56
C SER A 104 7.94 -8.47 -2.91
N LEU A 105 7.74 -8.70 -1.63
CA LEU A 105 6.70 -8.07 -0.83
C LEU A 105 7.25 -6.79 -0.18
N ILE A 106 6.63 -5.64 -0.47
CA ILE A 106 7.09 -4.31 -0.01
C ILE A 106 5.95 -3.58 0.65
N ARG A 107 6.19 -3.00 1.83
CA ARG A 107 5.25 -2.11 2.51
C ARG A 107 5.51 -0.69 2.02
N ILE A 108 4.52 -0.09 1.35
CA ILE A 108 4.63 1.23 0.71
C ILE A 108 3.80 2.24 1.51
N GLY A 109 4.33 3.44 1.72
CA GLY A 109 3.69 4.51 2.45
C GLY A 109 4.17 4.61 3.90
N ALA A 110 3.40 5.31 4.73
CA ALA A 110 3.79 5.61 6.10
C ALA A 110 4.10 4.33 6.90
N VAL A 111 5.14 4.38 7.74
CA VAL A 111 5.59 3.23 8.57
C VAL A 111 4.54 2.82 9.60
N ASN A 112 3.71 3.76 10.02
CA ASN A 112 2.57 3.53 10.90
C ASN A 112 1.31 3.21 10.07
N ASP A 113 0.18 3.79 10.48
CA ASP A 113 -1.12 3.68 9.84
C ASP A 113 -1.10 4.22 8.40
N GLY A 114 -1.79 3.52 7.50
CA GLY A 114 -2.00 3.94 6.10
C GLY A 114 -1.04 3.36 5.06
N GLY A 115 0.11 2.80 5.46
CA GLY A 115 1.03 2.11 4.55
C GLY A 115 0.55 0.70 4.20
N LYS A 116 0.57 0.32 2.91
CA LYS A 116 0.00 -0.95 2.43
C LYS A 116 1.05 -1.91 1.88
N TRP A 117 0.86 -3.22 2.07
CA TRP A 117 1.69 -4.25 1.45
C TRP A 117 1.37 -4.43 -0.03
N MET A 118 2.35 -4.27 -0.92
CA MET A 118 2.24 -4.43 -2.37
C MET A 118 3.21 -5.49 -2.87
N CYS A 119 2.79 -6.28 -3.85
CA CYS A 119 3.67 -7.24 -4.50
C CYS A 119 4.37 -6.65 -5.71
N ARG A 120 5.71 -6.77 -5.74
CA ARG A 120 6.61 -6.46 -6.87
C ARG A 120 6.19 -5.19 -7.65
N PRO A 121 6.28 -3.99 -7.05
CA PRO A 121 5.78 -2.74 -7.64
C PRO A 121 6.34 -2.42 -9.03
N TRP A 122 7.60 -2.79 -9.30
CA TRP A 122 8.25 -2.59 -10.61
C TRP A 122 7.69 -3.47 -11.73
N GLY A 123 6.83 -4.45 -11.42
CA GLY A 123 6.12 -5.26 -12.42
C GLY A 123 4.94 -4.55 -13.10
N MET A 124 4.55 -3.37 -12.61
CA MET A 124 3.46 -2.59 -13.21
C MET A 124 3.80 -2.15 -14.64
N PRO A 125 2.83 -2.21 -15.58
CA PRO A 125 3.03 -1.77 -16.97
C PRO A 125 3.17 -0.25 -17.04
N ASP A 126 3.63 0.28 -18.18
CA ASP A 126 3.61 1.72 -18.40
C ASP A 126 2.18 2.24 -18.60
N ASN A 127 1.92 3.46 -18.14
CA ASN A 127 0.62 4.13 -18.24
C ASN A 127 -0.55 3.41 -17.51
N CYS A 128 -0.23 2.56 -16.53
CA CYS A 128 -1.16 1.97 -15.57
C CYS A 128 -2.00 3.01 -14.82
N SER A 129 -3.11 2.55 -14.24
CA SER A 129 -3.99 3.30 -13.37
C SER A 129 -3.90 2.77 -11.93
N ILE A 130 -3.76 3.69 -10.98
CA ILE A 130 -3.86 3.40 -9.54
C ILE A 130 -5.02 4.22 -8.99
N TYR A 131 -5.95 3.56 -8.32
CA TYR A 131 -7.03 4.21 -7.61
C TYR A 131 -6.75 4.10 -6.11
N SER A 132 -6.63 5.26 -5.46
CA SER A 132 -6.38 5.34 -4.01
C SER A 132 -7.57 6.01 -3.33
N LEU A 133 -8.35 5.22 -2.62
CA LEU A 133 -9.59 5.65 -1.98
C LEU A 133 -9.36 5.82 -0.49
N GLY A 134 -9.73 7.00 0.04
CA GLY A 134 -9.54 7.36 1.43
C GLY A 134 -8.10 7.75 1.75
N VAL A 135 -7.52 8.64 0.95
CA VAL A 135 -6.16 9.16 1.17
C VAL A 135 -6.04 10.02 2.44
N ASN A 136 -7.16 10.52 2.97
CA ASN A 136 -7.25 11.37 4.14
C ASN A 136 -6.30 12.59 4.03
N GLN A 137 -5.26 12.66 4.86
CA GLN A 137 -4.26 13.74 4.84
C GLN A 137 -2.85 13.21 4.57
N ASP A 138 -2.74 11.99 4.07
CA ASP A 138 -1.47 11.33 3.81
C ASP A 138 -1.32 11.05 2.31
N THR A 139 -0.15 11.39 1.78
CA THR A 139 0.24 11.16 0.38
C THR A 139 1.45 10.21 0.28
N SER A 140 1.86 9.62 1.42
CA SER A 140 3.06 8.80 1.55
C SER A 140 3.04 7.64 0.55
N PHE A 141 1.94 6.89 0.50
CA PHE A 141 1.75 5.76 -0.41
C PHE A 141 1.90 6.20 -1.87
N GLU A 142 1.18 7.25 -2.27
CA GLU A 142 1.14 7.70 -3.67
C GLU A 142 2.50 8.25 -4.12
N ARG A 143 3.21 8.98 -3.24
CA ARG A 143 4.53 9.52 -3.55
C ARG A 143 5.57 8.40 -3.65
N GLU A 144 5.53 7.44 -2.73
CA GLU A 144 6.50 6.34 -2.71
C GLU A 144 6.30 5.38 -3.88
N VAL A 145 5.05 5.01 -4.22
CA VAL A 145 4.80 4.15 -5.38
C VAL A 145 5.25 4.82 -6.69
N GLN A 146 5.06 6.15 -6.84
CA GLN A 146 5.56 6.87 -8.02
C GLN A 146 7.09 6.89 -8.06
N ALA A 147 7.75 7.12 -6.92
CA ALA A 147 9.20 7.10 -6.83
C ALA A 147 9.79 5.72 -7.19
N LEU A 148 9.20 4.64 -6.67
CA LEU A 148 9.64 3.27 -6.93
C LEU A 148 9.45 2.83 -8.38
N THR A 149 8.49 3.43 -9.08
CA THR A 149 8.06 2.95 -10.41
C THR A 149 8.44 3.90 -11.54
N GLY A 150 9.14 5.00 -11.22
CA GLY A 150 9.57 6.00 -12.21
C GLY A 150 8.39 6.78 -12.80
N SER A 151 7.39 7.09 -11.98
CA SER A 151 6.20 7.87 -12.37
C SER A 151 5.34 7.27 -13.50
N ARG A 152 5.39 5.93 -13.67
CA ARG A 152 4.76 5.26 -14.83
C ARG A 152 3.25 5.18 -14.77
N CYS A 153 2.64 5.19 -13.58
CA CYS A 153 1.18 5.12 -13.41
C CYS A 153 0.55 6.51 -13.26
N ARG A 154 -0.70 6.64 -13.71
CA ARG A 154 -1.61 7.72 -13.31
C ARG A 154 -2.27 7.33 -12.00
N ILE A 155 -2.23 8.22 -11.01
CA ILE A 155 -2.90 8.02 -9.73
C ILE A 155 -4.17 8.87 -9.67
N PHE A 156 -5.26 8.27 -9.23
CA PHE A 156 -6.51 8.94 -8.93
C PHE A 156 -6.82 8.77 -7.44
N ALA A 157 -6.62 9.85 -6.69
CA ALA A 157 -6.77 9.90 -5.25
C ALA A 157 -8.13 10.50 -4.88
N TYR A 158 -8.83 9.84 -3.96
CA TYR A 158 -10.17 10.22 -3.54
C TYR A 158 -10.27 10.32 -2.02
N ASP A 159 -10.96 11.35 -1.52
CA ASP A 159 -11.35 11.44 -0.11
C ASP A 159 -12.65 12.22 0.07
N LYS A 160 -13.47 11.85 1.05
CA LYS A 160 -14.70 12.58 1.38
C LYS A 160 -14.41 13.96 1.99
N ASN A 161 -13.29 14.07 2.67
CA ASN A 161 -12.84 15.29 3.33
C ASN A 161 -12.01 16.13 2.37
N ALA A 162 -12.09 17.45 2.54
CA ALA A 162 -11.15 18.33 1.88
C ALA A 162 -9.74 18.18 2.51
N PRO A 163 -8.67 18.35 1.72
CA PRO A 163 -7.33 18.51 2.26
C PRO A 163 -7.29 19.64 3.28
N LYS A 164 -6.72 19.37 4.45
CA LYS A 164 -6.61 20.32 5.56
C LYS A 164 -5.38 21.23 5.45
N SER A 165 -4.48 20.93 4.51
CA SER A 165 -3.24 21.67 4.31
C SER A 165 -2.84 21.72 2.84
N ASN A 166 -2.13 22.77 2.46
CA ASN A 166 -1.58 22.91 1.11
C ASN A 166 -0.52 21.84 0.80
N SER A 167 0.12 21.25 1.81
CA SER A 167 1.14 20.20 1.60
C SER A 167 0.54 18.93 0.99
N VAL A 168 -0.71 18.60 1.29
CA VAL A 168 -1.39 17.43 0.70
C VAL A 168 -1.65 17.66 -0.78
N LEU A 169 -2.22 18.82 -1.14
CA LEU A 169 -2.45 19.18 -2.55
C LEU A 169 -1.14 19.23 -3.33
N LYS A 170 -0.12 19.89 -2.78
CA LYS A 170 1.22 19.95 -3.37
C LYS A 170 1.83 18.55 -3.54
N GLY A 171 1.61 17.65 -2.58
CA GLY A 171 2.06 16.26 -2.66
C GLY A 171 1.51 15.52 -3.87
N PHE A 172 0.27 15.79 -4.28
CA PHE A 172 -0.32 15.26 -5.51
C PHE A 172 0.14 15.99 -6.77
N GLU A 173 0.34 17.31 -6.72
CA GLU A 173 0.83 18.11 -7.84
C GLU A 173 2.27 17.77 -8.25
N GLU A 174 3.10 17.33 -7.31
CA GLU A 174 4.50 16.94 -7.53
C GLU A 174 4.65 15.58 -8.22
N ILE A 175 3.57 14.81 -8.33
CA ILE A 175 3.57 13.46 -8.90
C ILE A 175 2.51 13.34 -10.00
N ARG A 176 2.49 12.22 -10.71
CA ARG A 176 1.48 11.94 -11.74
C ARG A 176 0.15 11.51 -11.10
N ALA A 177 -0.44 12.38 -10.27
CA ALA A 177 -1.68 12.14 -9.55
C ALA A 177 -2.73 13.23 -9.78
N LYS A 178 -4.00 12.87 -9.59
CA LYS A 178 -5.12 13.81 -9.47
C LYS A 178 -5.87 13.52 -8.18
N PHE A 179 -6.19 14.56 -7.43
CA PHE A 179 -7.06 14.45 -6.26
C PHE A 179 -8.48 14.91 -6.61
N LYS A 180 -9.48 14.14 -6.18
CA LYS A 180 -10.89 14.52 -6.27
C LYS A 180 -11.59 14.27 -4.94
N ARG A 181 -12.26 15.29 -4.44
CA ARG A 181 -13.10 15.17 -3.24
C ARG A 181 -14.42 14.46 -3.59
N GLY A 182 -14.79 13.46 -2.79
CA GLY A 182 -16.08 12.78 -2.88
C GLY A 182 -16.14 11.53 -2.02
N PHE A 183 -17.35 11.14 -1.64
CA PHE A 183 -17.59 9.89 -0.93
C PHE A 183 -17.75 8.76 -1.95
N ILE A 184 -16.79 7.82 -1.99
CA ILE A 184 -16.83 6.71 -2.95
C ILE A 184 -17.81 5.65 -2.46
N GLY A 185 -18.75 5.25 -3.32
CA GLY A 185 -19.74 4.21 -3.06
C GLY A 185 -20.11 3.43 -4.32
N ASP A 186 -21.23 2.72 -4.26
CA ASP A 186 -21.79 1.91 -5.36
C ASP A 186 -22.49 2.75 -6.45
N VAL A 187 -23.22 3.79 -6.04
CA VAL A 187 -24.05 4.61 -6.94
C VAL A 187 -23.52 6.03 -7.05
N GLN A 188 -23.53 6.60 -8.26
CA GLN A 188 -23.25 8.01 -8.53
C GLN A 188 -24.41 8.87 -8.04
N ASP A 189 -24.13 9.83 -7.15
CA ASP A 189 -25.08 10.88 -6.74
C ASP A 189 -24.30 12.16 -6.43
N GLU A 190 -24.11 12.97 -7.48
CA GLU A 190 -23.35 14.22 -7.39
C GLU A 190 -24.00 15.23 -6.44
N ALA A 191 -25.33 15.26 -6.37
CA ALA A 191 -26.05 16.15 -5.48
C ALA A 191 -25.77 15.81 -4.00
N ALA A 192 -25.58 14.53 -3.69
CA ALA A 192 -25.15 14.06 -2.38
C ALA A 192 -23.62 14.01 -2.18
N GLY A 193 -22.82 14.39 -3.19
CA GLY A 193 -21.36 14.29 -3.15
C GLY A 193 -20.83 12.84 -3.15
N LYS A 194 -21.64 11.90 -3.64
CA LYS A 194 -21.31 10.47 -3.75
C LYS A 194 -20.82 10.14 -5.17
N LEU A 195 -19.67 9.49 -5.25
CA LEU A 195 -19.02 9.09 -6.50
C LEU A 195 -19.05 7.57 -6.65
N SER A 196 -19.30 7.08 -7.86
CA SER A 196 -19.14 5.66 -8.20
C SER A 196 -17.77 5.43 -8.79
N LEU A 197 -17.04 4.42 -8.28
CA LEU A 197 -15.71 4.07 -8.81
C LEU A 197 -15.77 3.71 -10.31
N ILE A 198 -16.84 3.06 -10.76
CA ILE A 198 -17.05 2.68 -12.16
C ILE A 198 -17.15 3.93 -13.05
N GLU A 199 -17.89 4.93 -12.59
CA GLU A 199 -18.06 6.19 -13.32
C GLU A 199 -16.74 6.99 -13.33
N GLU A 200 -16.02 7.00 -12.22
CA GLU A 200 -14.69 7.61 -12.15
C GLU A 200 -13.69 6.94 -13.12
N MET A 201 -13.72 5.61 -13.25
CA MET A 201 -12.96 4.90 -14.28
C MET A 201 -13.31 5.36 -15.69
N ARG A 202 -14.60 5.43 -16.00
CA ARG A 202 -15.09 5.90 -17.30
C ARG A 202 -14.62 7.33 -17.61
N LEU A 203 -14.71 8.24 -16.63
CA LEU A 203 -14.27 9.64 -16.77
C LEU A 203 -12.76 9.77 -16.94
N ASN A 204 -11.99 8.88 -16.32
CA ASN A 204 -10.53 8.85 -16.44
C ASN A 204 -10.04 8.11 -17.69
N GLY A 205 -10.94 7.45 -18.43
CA GLY A 205 -10.62 6.67 -19.63
C GLY A 205 -9.99 5.31 -19.32
N ASP A 206 -10.21 4.78 -18.12
CA ASP A 206 -9.63 3.53 -17.64
C ASP A 206 -10.63 2.37 -17.76
N GLN A 207 -10.18 1.25 -18.34
CA GLN A 207 -10.98 0.02 -18.47
C GLN A 207 -10.66 -1.00 -17.38
N GLU A 208 -9.43 -0.96 -16.87
CA GLU A 208 -8.89 -1.84 -15.84
C GLU A 208 -8.19 -0.99 -14.77
N ILE A 209 -8.02 -1.57 -13.59
CA ILE A 209 -7.26 -0.98 -12.49
C ILE A 209 -6.01 -1.83 -12.25
N GLU A 210 -4.83 -1.22 -12.27
CA GLU A 210 -3.62 -1.96 -11.92
C GLU A 210 -3.55 -2.19 -10.40
N ILE A 211 -3.69 -1.12 -9.61
CA ILE A 211 -3.71 -1.17 -8.15
C ILE A 211 -4.93 -0.44 -7.61
N LEU A 212 -5.72 -1.11 -6.77
CA LEU A 212 -6.76 -0.49 -5.97
C LEU A 212 -6.32 -0.45 -4.50
N LYS A 213 -5.95 0.73 -4.00
CA LYS A 213 -5.83 0.99 -2.57
C LYS A 213 -7.17 1.49 -2.05
N ILE A 214 -7.68 0.91 -0.98
CA ILE A 214 -8.98 1.27 -0.41
C ILE A 214 -8.95 1.26 1.12
N ASP A 215 -9.35 2.39 1.69
CA ASP A 215 -9.40 2.63 3.12
C ASP A 215 -10.47 3.69 3.42
N ILE A 216 -11.74 3.28 3.41
CA ILE A 216 -12.90 4.19 3.38
C ILE A 216 -13.92 3.86 4.48
N GLU A 217 -13.44 3.38 5.63
CA GLU A 217 -14.17 3.34 6.89
C GLU A 217 -15.49 2.54 6.81
N GLY A 218 -15.45 1.35 6.22
CA GLY A 218 -16.61 0.46 6.05
C GLY A 218 -17.27 0.54 4.67
N GLY A 219 -16.85 1.49 3.81
CA GLY A 219 -17.28 1.56 2.42
C GLY A 219 -16.78 0.39 1.56
N GLU A 220 -15.76 -0.35 2.03
CA GLU A 220 -15.17 -1.50 1.34
C GLU A 220 -16.23 -2.56 1.00
N PHE A 221 -17.17 -2.77 1.92
CA PHE A 221 -18.25 -3.75 1.79
C PHE A 221 -19.32 -3.39 0.76
N VAL A 222 -19.26 -2.19 0.20
CA VAL A 222 -20.17 -1.71 -0.85
C VAL A 222 -19.40 -1.56 -2.16
N VAL A 223 -18.22 -0.94 -2.10
CA VAL A 223 -17.41 -0.65 -3.29
C VAL A 223 -16.84 -1.92 -3.91
N LEU A 224 -16.25 -2.83 -3.11
CA LEU A 224 -15.62 -4.03 -3.65
C LEU A 224 -16.62 -4.96 -4.34
N PRO A 225 -17.77 -5.34 -3.74
CA PRO A 225 -18.75 -6.17 -4.44
C PRO A 225 -19.27 -5.56 -5.75
N SER A 226 -19.40 -4.23 -5.81
CA SER A 226 -19.84 -3.52 -7.00
C SER A 226 -18.79 -3.54 -8.12
N ILE A 227 -17.55 -3.14 -7.82
CA ILE A 227 -16.51 -3.00 -8.83
C ILE A 227 -16.05 -4.34 -9.42
N LEU A 228 -16.05 -5.40 -8.60
CA LEU A 228 -15.67 -6.75 -9.00
C LEU A 228 -16.58 -7.39 -10.07
N GLN A 229 -17.79 -6.85 -10.26
CA GLN A 229 -18.71 -7.26 -11.31
C GLN A 229 -18.40 -6.61 -12.68
N HIS A 230 -17.62 -5.55 -12.70
CA HIS A 230 -17.48 -4.67 -13.87
C HIS A 230 -16.06 -4.65 -14.44
N THR A 231 -15.04 -4.82 -13.60
CA THR A 231 -13.65 -4.73 -14.04
C THR A 231 -12.74 -5.64 -13.24
N LYS A 232 -11.60 -5.94 -13.83
CA LYS A 232 -10.50 -6.64 -13.17
C LYS A 232 -9.56 -5.63 -12.52
N ILE A 233 -9.11 -5.97 -11.33
CA ILE A 233 -8.08 -5.23 -10.59
C ILE A 233 -6.90 -6.17 -10.42
N CYS A 234 -5.67 -5.75 -10.74
CA CYS A 234 -4.54 -6.65 -10.57
C CYS A 234 -4.19 -6.90 -9.10
N GLN A 235 -4.02 -5.84 -8.31
CA GLN A 235 -3.84 -5.95 -6.85
C GLN A 235 -4.83 -5.08 -6.09
N ILE A 236 -5.46 -5.67 -5.07
CA ILE A 236 -6.33 -4.97 -4.12
C ILE A 236 -5.59 -4.88 -2.79
N LEU A 237 -5.39 -3.65 -2.32
CA LEU A 237 -4.76 -3.31 -1.05
C LEU A 237 -5.82 -2.63 -0.18
N VAL A 238 -6.46 -3.40 0.71
CA VAL A 238 -7.66 -2.96 1.43
C VAL A 238 -7.44 -2.98 2.92
N GLU A 239 -7.81 -1.90 3.61
CA GLU A 239 -8.07 -1.95 5.05
C GLU A 239 -9.55 -2.19 5.31
N VAL A 240 -9.86 -3.23 6.07
CA VAL A 240 -11.25 -3.59 6.37
C VAL A 240 -11.61 -3.24 7.80
N HIS A 241 -12.68 -2.47 7.94
CA HIS A 241 -13.26 -2.04 9.21
C HIS A 241 -14.47 -2.91 9.56
N GLY A 242 -14.30 -4.01 10.29
CA GLY A 242 -15.42 -4.93 10.50
C GLY A 242 -15.25 -6.01 11.57
N ASP A 243 -16.37 -6.65 11.88
CA ASP A 243 -16.37 -7.87 12.67
C ASP A 243 -15.88 -9.08 11.84
N PRO A 244 -15.43 -10.17 12.50
CA PRO A 244 -14.83 -11.31 11.81
C PRO A 244 -15.71 -11.95 10.74
N ASN A 245 -17.02 -12.00 10.96
CA ASN A 245 -17.97 -12.58 10.02
C ASN A 245 -18.03 -11.77 8.73
N ARG A 246 -18.18 -10.45 8.89
CA ARG A 246 -18.28 -9.51 7.78
C ARG A 246 -16.99 -9.49 6.97
N VAL A 247 -15.84 -9.48 7.64
CA VAL A 247 -14.51 -9.58 7.00
C VAL A 247 -14.40 -10.87 6.18
N LEU A 248 -14.74 -12.04 6.74
CA LEU A 248 -14.64 -13.30 6.01
C LEU A 248 -15.59 -13.38 4.82
N LYS A 249 -16.79 -12.80 4.90
CA LYS A 249 -17.70 -12.71 3.75
C LYS A 249 -17.06 -11.94 2.60
N LEU A 250 -16.37 -10.84 2.90
CA LEU A 250 -15.65 -10.05 1.89
C LEU A 250 -14.45 -10.82 1.31
N LEU A 251 -13.63 -11.46 2.17
CA LEU A 251 -12.49 -12.25 1.71
C LEU A 251 -12.91 -13.47 0.88
N LYS A 252 -14.01 -14.13 1.27
CA LYS A 252 -14.63 -15.21 0.49
C LYS A 252 -15.07 -14.71 -0.88
N LEU A 253 -15.76 -13.58 -0.94
CA LEU A 253 -16.18 -12.96 -2.19
C LEU A 253 -14.99 -12.67 -3.10
N LEU A 254 -13.92 -12.08 -2.57
CA LEU A 254 -12.69 -11.84 -3.32
C LEU A 254 -12.08 -13.15 -3.85
N GLY A 255 -12.04 -14.19 -3.02
CA GLY A 255 -11.60 -15.53 -3.42
C GLY A 255 -12.40 -16.10 -4.59
N GLN A 256 -13.74 -15.97 -4.54
CA GLN A 256 -14.68 -16.38 -5.59
C GLN A 256 -14.53 -15.60 -6.89
N HIS A 257 -13.98 -14.38 -6.81
CA HIS A 257 -13.59 -13.55 -7.96
C HIS A 257 -12.12 -13.77 -8.35
N GLU A 258 -11.54 -14.93 -8.04
CA GLU A 258 -10.19 -15.35 -8.45
C GLU A 258 -9.03 -14.50 -7.90
N TYR A 259 -9.27 -13.77 -6.81
CA TYR A 259 -8.21 -13.12 -6.04
C TYR A 259 -7.61 -14.08 -5.03
N ARG A 260 -6.31 -13.96 -4.77
CA ARG A 260 -5.60 -14.74 -3.77
C ARG A 260 -4.87 -13.85 -2.78
N LEU A 261 -5.00 -14.18 -1.51
CA LEU A 261 -4.34 -13.47 -0.42
C LEU A 261 -2.82 -13.67 -0.49
N PHE A 262 -2.03 -12.61 -0.50
CA PHE A 262 -0.56 -12.69 -0.42
C PHE A 262 0.02 -12.05 0.84
N SER A 263 -0.72 -11.16 1.50
CA SER A 263 -0.34 -10.56 2.79
C SER A 263 -1.57 -10.11 3.56
N TYR A 264 -1.47 -10.09 4.89
CA TYR A 264 -2.39 -9.36 5.76
C TYR A 264 -1.64 -8.82 6.99
N GLU A 265 -2.05 -7.66 7.48
CA GLU A 265 -1.48 -6.98 8.64
C GLU A 265 -2.60 -6.60 9.61
N ILE A 266 -2.58 -7.15 10.81
CA ILE A 266 -3.54 -6.79 11.86
C ILE A 266 -3.14 -5.43 12.42
N ASN A 267 -4.09 -4.51 12.54
CA ASN A 267 -3.81 -3.21 13.14
C ASN A 267 -3.40 -3.40 14.62
N GLY A 268 -2.22 -2.91 14.98
CA GLY A 268 -1.64 -3.10 16.31
C GLY A 268 -2.42 -2.42 17.45
N LYS A 269 -3.37 -1.53 17.14
CA LYS A 269 -4.21 -0.84 18.12
C LYS A 269 -5.63 -1.41 18.19
N HIS A 270 -6.19 -1.87 17.07
CA HIS A 270 -7.59 -2.28 16.97
C HIS A 270 -7.74 -3.57 16.16
N HIS A 271 -8.05 -4.70 16.81
CA HIS A 271 -8.32 -5.98 16.12
C HIS A 271 -9.53 -5.93 15.18
N THR A 272 -10.37 -4.90 15.21
CA THR A 272 -11.47 -4.73 14.25
C THR A 272 -11.01 -4.19 12.90
N LEU A 273 -9.72 -3.83 12.79
CA LEU A 273 -9.09 -3.24 11.62
C LEU A 273 -7.93 -4.14 11.20
N ALA A 274 -7.87 -4.48 9.91
CA ALA A 274 -6.74 -5.19 9.34
C ALA A 274 -6.60 -4.87 7.87
N GLU A 275 -5.37 -4.83 7.41
CA GLU A 275 -5.03 -4.70 6.01
C GLU A 275 -4.94 -6.07 5.35
N TYR A 276 -5.42 -6.17 4.12
CA TYR A 276 -5.35 -7.36 3.28
C TYR A 276 -4.87 -6.97 1.90
N SER A 277 -3.97 -7.78 1.37
CA SER A 277 -3.38 -7.58 0.06
C SER A 277 -3.60 -8.83 -0.78
N LEU A 278 -4.34 -8.65 -1.88
CA LEU A 278 -4.75 -9.73 -2.76
C LEU A 278 -4.36 -9.45 -4.20
N VAL A 279 -4.04 -10.51 -4.95
CA VAL A 279 -3.70 -10.45 -6.37
C VAL A 279 -4.65 -11.32 -7.19
N HIS A 280 -5.11 -10.81 -8.33
CA HIS A 280 -5.93 -11.59 -9.26
C HIS A 280 -5.06 -12.62 -10.00
N LYS A 281 -5.58 -13.84 -10.23
CA LYS A 281 -4.81 -14.92 -10.88
C LYS A 281 -4.22 -14.55 -12.24
N ASP A 282 -4.94 -13.75 -13.03
CA ASP A 282 -4.49 -13.32 -14.37
C ASP A 282 -3.26 -12.41 -14.30
N CYS A 283 -2.93 -11.87 -13.13
CA CYS A 283 -1.77 -11.01 -12.92
C CYS A 283 -0.58 -11.78 -12.31
N PHE A 284 -0.67 -13.10 -12.13
CA PHE A 284 0.40 -13.88 -11.49
C PHE A 284 1.70 -13.83 -12.27
N GLU A 285 1.66 -14.03 -13.59
CA GLU A 285 2.85 -13.96 -14.43
C GLU A 285 3.50 -12.57 -14.36
N LYS A 286 2.69 -11.50 -14.50
CA LYS A 286 3.13 -10.10 -14.41
C LYS A 286 3.89 -9.80 -13.12
N TYR A 287 3.42 -10.30 -11.99
CA TYR A 287 4.01 -10.05 -10.67
C TYR A 287 4.96 -11.15 -10.20
N GLY A 288 5.20 -12.19 -11.00
CA GLY A 288 6.02 -13.36 -10.62
C GLY A 288 5.45 -14.14 -9.43
N ILE A 289 4.13 -14.14 -9.26
CA ILE A 289 3.43 -14.81 -8.17
C ILE A 289 3.56 -16.32 -8.33
N THR A 290 3.87 -17.01 -7.23
CA THR A 290 3.86 -18.47 -7.20
C THR A 290 2.66 -18.97 -6.40
N PRO A 291 1.75 -19.77 -6.99
CA PRO A 291 0.58 -20.24 -6.28
C PRO A 291 0.92 -21.26 -5.20
N TYR A 292 0.29 -21.13 -4.03
CA TYR A 292 0.23 -22.17 -3.01
C TYR A 292 -1.13 -22.87 -3.11
N ALA A 293 -1.91 -22.89 -2.02
CA ALA A 293 -3.25 -23.44 -1.99
C ALA A 293 -4.27 -22.34 -1.70
N HIS A 294 -5.38 -22.36 -2.43
CA HIS A 294 -6.51 -21.47 -2.20
C HIS A 294 -7.54 -22.15 -1.32
N TYR A 295 -8.11 -21.38 -0.39
CA TYR A 295 -9.06 -21.89 0.59
C TYR A 295 -10.23 -20.91 0.84
N LEU A 296 -10.06 -19.62 0.54
CA LEU A 296 -11.06 -18.58 0.82
C LEU A 296 -12.34 -18.73 -0.03
N ASP A 297 -12.23 -19.23 -1.24
CA ASP A 297 -13.32 -19.39 -2.21
C ASP A 297 -14.31 -20.53 -1.87
N GLY A 298 -13.83 -21.56 -1.17
CA GLY A 298 -14.59 -22.76 -0.81
C GLY A 298 -15.05 -22.82 0.64
N LEU A 299 -15.24 -21.67 1.29
CA LEU A 299 -15.76 -21.62 2.66
C LEU A 299 -17.27 -21.91 2.70
N ASP A 300 -17.70 -22.86 3.53
CA ASP A 300 -19.12 -23.14 3.77
C ASP A 300 -19.73 -22.06 4.69
N GLY A 301 -20.83 -21.47 4.24
CA GLY A 301 -21.55 -20.38 4.92
C GLY A 301 -22.60 -20.88 5.91
#